data_AF-A0A7Z9ZHH6-F1
#
_entry.id   AF-A0A7Z9ZHH6-F1
#
_cell.length_a   1.000
_cell.length_b   1.000
_cell.length_c   1.000
_cell.angle_alpha   90.00
_cell.angle_beta   90.00
_cell.angle_gamma   90.00
#
_symmetry.space_group_name_H-M   'P 1'
#
loop_
_entity.id
_entity.type
_entity.pdbx_description
1 polymer ?
#
loop_
_entity_poly.entity_id
_entity_poly.type
_entity_poly.pdbx_seq_one_letter_code
_entity_poly.pdbx_strand_id
1 'polypeptide(L)' 'MSLGEGKYASFFIRLWQEPRERGGEPPEWRGSIEHVQSRKKRYFKDVETVIAFIQEMTNNLRAPSGRRRYIA' A
#
# COMPACT_ATOMS: atom_id res chain seq x y z
N MET A 1 -5.26 -1.35 -33.64
CA MET A 1 -4.07 -1.91 -32.96
C MET A 1 -4.14 -1.48 -31.51
N SER A 2 -4.40 -2.40 -30.58
CA SER A 2 -4.39 -2.10 -29.15
C SER A 2 -2.93 -2.23 -28.68
N LEU A 3 -2.30 -1.13 -28.23
CA LEU A 3 -1.14 -1.25 -27.35
C LEU A 3 -1.64 -2.08 -26.17
N GLY A 4 -1.12 -3.31 -26.01
CA GLY A 4 -1.61 -4.24 -25.00
C GLY A 4 -1.84 -3.50 -23.69
N GLU A 5 -3.11 -3.47 -23.23
CA GLU A 5 -3.48 -2.79 -22.00
C GLU A 5 -2.52 -3.22 -20.90
N GLY A 6 -1.63 -2.33 -20.48
CA GLY A 6 -0.75 -2.60 -19.36
C GLY A 6 -1.63 -2.99 -18.18
N LYS A 7 -1.45 -4.20 -17.63
CA LYS A 7 -2.17 -4.59 -16.42
C LYS A 7 -1.67 -3.70 -15.27
N TYR A 8 -2.46 -2.70 -14.90
CA TYR A 8 -2.18 -1.84 -13.77
C TYR A 8 -3.01 -2.26 -12.55
N ALA A 9 -2.43 -2.08 -11.36
CA ALA A 9 -3.13 -2.19 -10.08
C ALA A 9 -3.04 -0.83 -9.39
N SER A 10 -4.18 -0.29 -8.97
CA SER A 10 -4.27 1.04 -8.39
C SER A 10 -4.68 0.94 -6.93
N PHE A 11 -4.04 1.73 -6.08
CA PHE A 11 -4.28 1.72 -4.64
C PHE A 11 -4.56 3.13 -4.15
N PHE A 12 -5.53 3.26 -3.26
CA PHE A 12 -5.81 4.49 -2.53
C PHE A 12 -5.39 4.30 -1.07
N ILE A 13 -4.42 5.10 -0.62
CA ILE A 13 -3.91 5.05 0.76
C ILE A 13 -4.33 6.31 1.49
N ARG A 14 -4.93 6.13 2.67
CA ARG A 14 -5.22 7.19 3.62
C ARG A 14 -4.38 6.99 4.87
N LEU A 15 -3.81 8.06 5.38
CA LEU A 15 -3.08 8.11 6.64
C LEU A 15 -3.69 9.21 7.50
N TRP A 16 -3.87 8.94 8.79
CA TRP A 16 -4.38 9.93 9.74
C TRP A 16 -3.80 9.68 11.13
N GLN A 17 -3.83 10.72 11.96
CA GLN A 17 -3.51 10.63 13.37
C GLN A 17 -4.80 10.43 14.16
N GLU A 18 -4.85 9.36 14.94
CA GLU A 18 -5.95 9.05 15.85
C GLU A 18 -5.58 9.54 17.26
N PRO A 19 -6.40 10.41 17.88
CA PRO A 19 -6.20 10.82 19.26
C PRO A 19 -6.25 9.62 20.19
N ARG A 20 -5.41 9.59 21.22
CA ARG A 20 -5.46 8.53 22.24
C ARG A 20 -6.39 8.93 23.37
N GLU A 21 -7.11 7.93 23.90
CA GLU A 21 -8.12 8.10 24.95
C GLU A 21 -7.53 8.60 26.28
N ARG A 22 -6.25 8.28 26.53
CA ARG A 22 -5.56 8.70 27.74
C ARG A 22 -4.77 9.99 27.48
N GLY A 23 -5.13 11.03 28.22
CA GLY A 23 -4.42 12.31 28.18
C GLY A 23 -2.92 12.14 28.43
N GLY A 24 -2.11 12.71 27.55
CA GLY A 24 -0.65 12.72 27.64
C GLY A 24 0.07 11.76 26.67
N GLU A 25 -0.64 10.86 25.99
CA GLU A 25 -0.02 10.03 24.96
C GLU A 25 -0.03 10.73 23.58
N PRO A 26 1.05 10.60 22.77
CA PRO A 26 1.08 11.15 21.43
C PRO A 26 0.02 10.46 20.55
N PRO A 27 -0.58 11.19 19.58
CA PRO A 27 -1.54 10.60 18.66
C PRO A 27 -0.89 9.48 17.83
N GLU A 28 -1.66 8.44 17.53
CA GLU A 28 -1.14 7.27 16.83
C GLU A 28 -1.44 7.36 15.34
N TRP A 29 -0.43 7.04 14.51
CA TRP A 29 -0.65 6.92 13.08
C TRP A 29 -1.50 5.69 12.76
N ARG A 30 -2.55 5.92 11.99
CA ARG A 30 -3.42 4.90 11.41
C ARG A 30 -3.43 5.06 9.91
N GLY A 31 -3.77 3.98 9.22
CA GLY A 31 -3.90 4.00 7.79
C GLY A 31 -4.97 3.05 7.27
N SER A 32 -5.37 3.29 6.03
CA SER A 32 -6.13 2.32 5.26
C SER A 32 -5.63 2.31 3.83
N ILE A 33 -5.58 1.13 3.24
CA ILE A 33 -5.28 0.90 1.82
C ILE A 33 -6.50 0.24 1.17
N GLU A 34 -6.90 0.74 0.01
CA GLU A 34 -7.96 0.18 -0.83
C GLU A 34 -7.38 -0.15 -2.21
N HIS A 35 -7.59 -1.38 -2.70
CA HIS A 35 -7.34 -1.71 -4.09
C HIS A 35 -8.52 -1.25 -4.94
N VAL A 36 -8.30 -0.28 -5.81
CA VAL A 36 -9.37 0.45 -6.52
C VAL A 36 -10.20 -0.49 -7.40
N GLN A 37 -9.56 -1.42 -8.09
CA GLN A 37 -10.21 -2.34 -9.03
C GLN A 37 -11.09 -3.38 -8.31
N SER A 38 -10.66 -3.90 -7.15
CA SER A 38 -11.42 -4.94 -6.42
C SER A 38 -12.24 -4.42 -5.25
N ARG A 39 -12.07 -3.14 -4.87
CA ARG A 39 -12.67 -2.52 -3.68
C ARG A 39 -12.31 -3.18 -2.35
N LYS A 40 -11.35 -4.11 -2.35
CA LYS A 40 -10.83 -4.69 -1.11
C LYS A 40 -10.09 -3.61 -0.33
N LYS A 41 -10.33 -3.54 0.98
CA LYS A 41 -9.76 -2.54 1.88
C LYS A 41 -9.13 -3.22 3.10
N ARG A 42 -8.01 -2.67 3.58
CA ARG A 42 -7.36 -3.08 4.83
C ARG A 42 -6.97 -1.85 5.65
N TYR A 43 -7.20 -1.89 6.96
CA TYR A 43 -6.66 -0.93 7.91
C TYR A 43 -5.30 -1.39 8.40
N PHE A 44 -4.39 -0.46 8.68
CA PHE A 44 -3.04 -0.77 9.12
C PHE A 44 -2.50 0.28 10.10
N LYS A 45 -1.48 -0.13 10.86
CA LYS A 45 -0.68 0.72 11.74
C LYS A 45 0.83 0.65 11.44
N ASP A 46 1.21 -0.21 10.51
CA ASP A 46 2.59 -0.50 10.10
C ASP A 46 2.66 -0.62 8.57
N VAL A 47 3.85 -0.38 8.02
CA VAL A 47 4.07 -0.33 6.56
C VAL A 47 4.13 -1.75 5.97
N GLU A 48 4.55 -2.72 6.76
CA GLU A 48 4.62 -4.13 6.42
C GLU A 48 3.25 -4.66 5.97
N THR A 49 2.18 -4.25 6.66
CA THR A 49 0.80 -4.59 6.28
C THR A 49 0.42 -4.03 4.91
N VAL A 50 0.92 -2.84 4.55
CA VAL A 50 0.70 -2.22 3.23
C VAL A 50 1.39 -3.02 2.13
N ILE A 51 2.66 -3.37 2.34
CA ILE A 51 3.44 -4.16 1.38
C ILE A 51 2.79 -5.54 1.17
N ALA A 52 2.39 -6.21 2.25
CA ALA A 52 1.70 -7.49 2.17
C ALA A 52 0.37 -7.39 1.38
N PHE A 53 -0.40 -6.31 1.58
CA PHE A 53 -1.64 -6.09 0.83
C PHE A 53 -1.38 -5.85 -0.67
N ILE A 54 -0.36 -5.06 -1.01
CA ILE A 54 0.03 -4.84 -2.42
C ILE A 54 0.43 -6.17 -3.06
N GLN A 55 1.24 -6.98 -2.39
CA GLN A 55 1.65 -8.30 -2.88
C GLN A 55 0.45 -9.22 -3.12
N GLU A 56 -0.50 -9.28 -2.18
CA GLU A 56 -1.72 -10.08 -2.30
C GLU A 56 -2.54 -9.66 -3.54
N MET A 57 -2.75 -8.36 -3.75
CA MET A 57 -3.59 -7.85 -4.84
C MET A 57 -2.92 -7.91 -6.22
N THR A 58 -1.60 -8.05 -6.26
CA THR A 58 -0.80 -8.10 -7.50
C THR A 58 -0.34 -9.51 -7.84
N ASN A 59 -0.94 -10.53 -7.22
CA ASN A 59 -0.58 -11.93 -7.42
C ASN A 59 0.89 -12.22 -7.06
N ASN A 60 1.32 -11.73 -5.90
CA ASN A 60 2.66 -11.82 -5.32
C ASN A 60 3.74 -11.08 -6.10
N LEU A 61 3.50 -9.82 -6.47
CA LEU A 61 4.54 -8.94 -7.01
C LEU A 61 5.75 -8.89 -6.07
N ARG A 62 6.92 -9.31 -6.55
CA ARG A 62 8.18 -9.23 -5.80
C ARG A 62 9.03 -8.09 -6.36
N ALA A 63 9.75 -7.42 -5.48
CA ALA A 63 10.84 -6.55 -5.91
C ALA A 63 11.85 -7.40 -6.69
N PRO A 64 12.38 -6.93 -7.84
CA PRO A 64 13.47 -7.61 -8.52
C PRO A 64 14.64 -7.79 -7.55
N SER A 65 15.19 -9.00 -7.45
CA SER A 65 16.31 -9.33 -6.55
C SER A 65 17.67 -8.78 -7.01
N GLY A 66 17.70 -7.83 -7.94
CA GLY A 66 18.92 -7.25 -8.50
C GLY A 66 19.05 -5.77 -8.22
N ARG A 67 20.26 -5.31 -7.87
CA ARG A 67 20.62 -3.88 -7.91
C ARG A 67 20.34 -3.36 -9.32
N ARG A 68 19.26 -2.60 -9.51
CA ARG A 68 19.10 -1.78 -10.71
C ARG A 68 20.22 -0.74 -10.72
N ARG A 69 21.23 -0.93 -11.57
CA ARG A 69 22.09 0.17 -12.00
C ARG A 69 21.18 1.10 -12.81
N TYR A 70 20.76 2.20 -12.20
CA TYR A 70 20.21 3.31 -12.96
C TYR A 70 21.37 3.89 -13.76
N ILE A 71 21.36 3.69 -15.08
CA ILE A 71 22.18 4.46 -16.00
C ILE A 71 21.45 5.80 -16.14
N ALA A 72 22.09 6.85 -15.64
CA ALA A 72 21.65 8.24 -15.79
C ALA A 72 21.77 8.68 -17.25
#